data_AF-A0A9E3GTL8-F1
#
_entry.id   AF-A0A9E3GTL8-F1
#
_cell.length_a   1.000
_cell.length_b   1.000
_cell.length_c   1.000
_cell.angle_alpha   90.00
_cell.angle_beta   90.00
_cell.angle_gamma   90.00
#
_symmetry.space_group_name_H-M   'P 1'
#
loop_
_entity.id
_entity.type
_entity.pdbx_description
1 polymer ?
#
loop_
_entity_poly.entity_id
_entity_poly.type
_entity_poly.pdbx_seq_one_letter_code
_entity_poly.pdbx_strand_id
1 'polypeptide(L)'
;MELWQLALGANVVVTLAYAAIATRVFRAVHASGQWRTNPLAVATGTIFLTCAAGHAGHVEHMLVPHTASAARAVWDWHFVLIDVVTAGVGLRYWMLRSRFGSLIRGASLFEDVAVRRQEAFDIQDGVVQQLATAKMAFELGDQAAGLRALEVGLDASRRLVHDRSSAASPAPRAGTARPGELRRKVASR
;
A
#
# COMPACT_ATOMS: atom_id res chain seq x y z
N MET A 1 -31.28 27.58 7.77
CA MET A 1 -31.03 26.24 7.20
C MET A 1 -31.52 25.26 8.23
N GLU A 2 -32.48 24.41 7.85
CA GLU A 2 -33.07 23.43 8.77
C GLU A 2 -32.09 22.28 9.04
N LEU A 3 -32.22 21.62 10.19
CA LEU A 3 -31.35 20.51 10.59
C LEU A 3 -31.32 19.38 9.55
N TRP A 4 -32.47 19.04 8.98
CA TRP A 4 -32.56 18.00 7.96
C TRP A 4 -31.84 18.38 6.65
N GLN A 5 -31.70 19.67 6.33
CA GLN A 5 -30.97 20.12 5.13
C GLN A 5 -29.45 19.95 5.33
N LEU A 6 -28.97 20.25 6.53
CA LEU A 6 -27.59 19.98 6.95
C LEU A 6 -27.30 18.47 6.91
N ALA A 7 -28.20 17.66 7.48
CA ALA A 7 -28.10 16.21 7.44
C ALA A 7 -28.03 15.68 6.01
N LEU A 8 -28.93 16.13 5.14
CA LEU A 8 -28.96 15.75 3.73
C LEU A 8 -27.62 16.05 3.06
N GLY A 9 -27.13 17.28 3.20
CA GLY A 9 -25.84 17.69 2.63
C GLY A 9 -24.67 16.86 3.15
N ALA A 10 -24.62 16.62 4.46
CA ALA A 10 -23.59 15.82 5.09
C ALA A 10 -23.62 14.35 4.59
N ASN A 11 -24.79 13.72 4.53
CA ASN A 11 -24.93 12.35 4.03
C ASN A 11 -24.59 12.22 2.54
N VAL A 12 -24.90 13.22 1.70
CA VAL A 12 -24.44 13.28 0.30
C VAL A 12 -22.91 13.29 0.25
N VAL A 13 -22.27 14.14 1.06
CA VAL A 13 -20.80 14.22 1.11
C VAL A 13 -20.18 12.90 1.57
N VAL A 14 -20.72 12.26 2.62
CA VAL A 14 -20.24 10.96 3.11
C VAL A 14 -20.38 9.91 2.03
N THR A 15 -21.54 9.83 1.37
CA THR A 15 -21.80 8.89 0.28
C THR A 15 -20.72 8.98 -0.80
N LEU A 16 -20.45 10.20 -1.29
CA LEU A 16 -19.47 10.43 -2.34
C LEU A 16 -18.05 10.13 -1.87
N ALA A 17 -17.67 10.57 -0.67
CA ALA A 17 -16.35 10.35 -0.12
C ALA A 17 -16.06 8.85 0.06
N TYR A 18 -16.99 8.11 0.68
CA TYR A 18 -16.85 6.68 0.95
C TYR A 18 -16.89 5.85 -0.33
N ALA A 19 -17.76 6.16 -1.29
CA ALA A 19 -17.76 5.52 -2.60
C ALA A 19 -16.44 5.73 -3.36
N ALA A 20 -15.87 6.93 -3.30
CA ALA A 20 -14.58 7.23 -3.90
C ALA A 20 -13.42 6.48 -3.22
N ILE A 21 -13.46 6.34 -1.89
CA ILE A 21 -12.49 5.53 -1.14
C ILE A 21 -12.60 4.06 -1.55
N ALA A 22 -13.80 3.48 -1.52
CA ALA A 22 -14.05 2.09 -1.90
C ALA A 22 -13.55 1.80 -3.32
N THR A 23 -13.87 2.68 -4.27
CA THR A 23 -13.43 2.53 -5.67
C THR A 23 -11.90 2.56 -5.78
N ARG A 24 -11.21 3.42 -5.05
CA ARG A 24 -9.74 3.44 -5.05
C ARG A 24 -9.13 2.18 -4.44
N VAL A 25 -9.73 1.66 -3.36
CA VAL A 25 -9.29 0.41 -2.74
C VAL A 25 -9.47 -0.76 -3.72
N PHE A 26 -10.66 -0.93 -4.29
CA PHE A 26 -10.92 -2.00 -5.24
C PHE A 26 -10.09 -1.89 -6.52
N ARG A 27 -9.88 -0.69 -7.05
CA ARG A 27 -8.96 -0.49 -8.19
C ARG A 27 -7.53 -0.91 -7.85
N ALA A 28 -7.05 -0.61 -6.63
CA ALA A 28 -5.72 -1.02 -6.20
C ALA A 28 -5.62 -2.55 -6.08
N VAL A 29 -6.60 -3.20 -5.46
CA VAL A 29 -6.66 -4.68 -5.33
C VAL A 29 -6.74 -5.35 -6.70
N HIS A 30 -7.56 -4.81 -7.61
CA HIS A 30 -7.67 -5.33 -8.97
C HIS A 30 -6.37 -5.16 -9.74
N ALA A 31 -5.73 -3.99 -9.66
CA ALA A 31 -4.47 -3.73 -10.35
C ALA A 31 -3.31 -4.59 -9.82
N SER A 32 -3.35 -4.99 -8.54
CA SER A 32 -2.34 -5.88 -7.94
C SER A 32 -2.69 -7.37 -8.02
N GLY A 33 -3.89 -7.74 -8.47
CA GLY A 33 -4.35 -9.13 -8.52
C GLY A 33 -4.60 -9.78 -7.15
N GLN A 34 -4.66 -8.99 -6.07
CA GLN A 34 -4.64 -9.48 -4.68
C GLN A 34 -6.03 -9.77 -4.08
N TRP A 35 -7.06 -10.05 -4.89
CA TRP A 35 -8.43 -10.25 -4.42
C TRP A 35 -8.58 -11.37 -3.37
N ARG A 36 -7.73 -12.40 -3.41
CA ARG A 36 -7.75 -13.53 -2.47
C ARG A 36 -6.62 -13.50 -1.46
N THR A 37 -5.49 -12.88 -1.80
CA THR A 37 -4.29 -12.86 -0.97
C THR A 37 -4.25 -11.68 0.00
N ASN A 38 -5.09 -10.66 -0.21
CA ASN A 38 -5.21 -9.50 0.68
C ASN A 38 -6.66 -9.32 1.17
N PRO A 39 -7.17 -10.23 2.04
CA PRO A 39 -8.55 -10.17 2.52
C PRO A 39 -8.84 -8.89 3.32
N LEU A 40 -7.82 -8.29 3.96
CA LEU A 40 -7.96 -7.06 4.71
C LEU A 40 -8.29 -5.87 3.80
N ALA A 41 -7.63 -5.75 2.65
CA ALA A 41 -7.92 -4.70 1.68
C ALA A 41 -9.33 -4.83 1.10
N VAL A 42 -9.74 -6.06 0.77
CA VAL A 42 -11.10 -6.34 0.27
C VAL A 42 -12.14 -6.00 1.33
N ALA A 43 -11.98 -6.46 2.57
CA ALA A 43 -12.89 -6.15 3.66
C ALA A 43 -13.02 -4.64 3.89
N THR A 44 -11.89 -3.92 3.88
CA THR A 44 -11.87 -2.45 4.02
C THR A 44 -12.65 -1.77 2.89
N GLY A 45 -12.43 -2.18 1.64
CA GLY A 45 -13.17 -1.66 0.49
C GLY A 45 -14.67 -1.91 0.61
N THR A 46 -15.06 -3.10 1.06
CA THR A 46 -16.46 -3.48 1.27
C THR A 46 -17.12 -2.67 2.39
N ILE A 47 -16.44 -2.44 3.52
CA ILE A 47 -16.96 -1.61 4.61
C ILE A 47 -17.27 -0.19 4.10
N PHE A 48 -16.34 0.44 3.38
CA PHE A 48 -16.61 1.76 2.80
C PHE A 48 -17.76 1.75 1.80
N LEU A 49 -17.88 0.68 1.00
CA LEU A 49 -18.96 0.54 0.04
C LEU A 49 -20.33 0.42 0.72
N THR A 50 -20.45 -0.44 1.75
CA THR A 50 -21.73 -0.63 2.46
C THR A 50 -22.11 0.61 3.26
N CYS A 51 -21.15 1.29 3.88
CA CYS A 51 -21.41 2.58 4.51
C CYS A 51 -21.88 3.64 3.49
N ALA A 52 -21.23 3.73 2.32
CA ALA A 52 -21.68 4.64 1.27
C ALA A 52 -23.12 4.36 0.83
N ALA A 53 -23.48 3.09 0.67
CA ALA A 53 -24.85 2.68 0.35
C ALA A 53 -25.85 3.04 1.46
N GLY A 54 -25.49 2.84 2.74
CA GLY A 54 -26.34 3.23 3.88
C GLY A 54 -26.60 4.74 3.93
N HIS A 55 -25.55 5.55 3.76
CA HIS A 55 -25.69 7.01 3.69
C HIS A 55 -26.46 7.48 2.44
N ALA A 56 -26.35 6.77 1.31
CA ALA A 56 -27.18 7.03 0.15
C ALA A 56 -28.67 6.75 0.44
N GLY A 57 -28.96 5.67 1.17
CA GLY A 57 -30.31 5.37 1.66
C GLY A 57 -30.87 6.48 2.57
N HIS A 58 -30.05 7.06 3.44
CA HIS A 58 -30.46 8.23 4.24
C HIS A 58 -30.85 9.42 3.36
N VAL A 59 -30.05 9.72 2.33
CA VAL A 59 -30.35 10.77 1.34
C VAL A 59 -31.67 10.49 0.63
N GLU A 60 -31.86 9.26 0.16
CA GLU A 60 -33.07 8.83 -0.52
C GLU A 60 -34.31 9.01 0.37
N HIS A 61 -34.26 8.50 1.61
CA HIS A 61 -35.38 8.62 2.55
C HIS A 61 -35.75 10.06 2.89
N MET A 62 -34.81 11.01 2.84
CA MET A 62 -35.09 12.44 3.04
C MET A 62 -35.66 13.14 1.80
N LEU A 63 -35.50 12.57 0.61
CA LEU A 63 -35.93 13.17 -0.66
C LEU A 63 -37.22 12.57 -1.20
N VAL A 64 -37.44 11.26 -1.02
CA VAL A 64 -38.60 10.55 -1.56
C VAL A 64 -39.89 10.98 -0.82
N PRO A 65 -40.93 11.47 -1.52
CA PRO A 65 -42.10 12.10 -0.89
C PRO A 65 -42.79 11.25 0.18
N HIS A 66 -42.87 9.93 -0.03
CA HIS A 66 -43.59 9.02 0.86
C HIS A 66 -42.88 8.72 2.18
N THR A 67 -41.56 8.97 2.26
CA THR A 67 -40.72 8.72 3.44
C THR A 67 -40.13 10.00 4.02
N ALA A 68 -40.08 11.09 3.24
CA ALA A 68 -39.40 12.33 3.56
C ALA A 68 -39.88 12.99 4.85
N SER A 69 -41.19 13.02 5.13
CA SER A 69 -41.70 13.67 6.34
C SER A 69 -41.20 12.98 7.61
N ALA A 70 -41.33 11.66 7.68
CA ALA A 70 -40.85 10.85 8.80
C ALA A 70 -39.31 10.91 8.91
N ALA A 71 -38.59 10.75 7.79
CA ALA A 71 -37.14 10.81 7.79
C ALA A 71 -36.62 12.17 8.29
N ARG A 72 -37.15 13.28 7.76
CA ARG A 72 -36.71 14.64 8.18
C ARG A 72 -37.02 14.94 9.64
N ALA A 73 -38.09 14.36 10.20
CA ALA A 73 -38.47 14.55 11.60
C ALA A 73 -37.56 13.79 12.59
N VAL A 74 -36.92 12.69 12.15
CA VAL A 74 -36.02 11.88 13.00
C VAL A 74 -34.63 12.50 13.12
N TRP A 75 -34.21 13.34 12.16
CA TRP A 75 -32.87 13.93 12.16
C TRP A 75 -32.75 15.12 13.12
N ASP A 76 -32.62 14.79 14.39
CA ASP A 76 -32.26 15.73 15.44
C ASP A 76 -30.80 16.20 15.34
N TRP A 77 -30.42 17.11 16.24
CA TRP A 77 -29.11 17.73 16.22
C TRP A 77 -27.95 16.74 16.47
N HIS A 78 -28.17 15.64 17.19
CA HIS A 78 -27.12 14.63 17.44
C HIS A 78 -26.79 13.89 16.15
N PHE A 79 -27.81 13.47 15.39
CA PHE A 79 -27.61 12.84 14.09
C PHE A 79 -26.91 13.78 13.11
N VAL A 80 -27.35 15.04 13.04
CA VAL A 80 -26.71 16.06 12.20
C VAL A 80 -25.24 16.24 12.58
N LEU A 81 -24.93 16.32 13.89
CA LEU A 81 -23.55 16.47 14.35
C LEU A 81 -22.68 15.29 13.92
N ILE A 82 -23.16 14.05 14.11
CA ILE A 82 -22.43 12.84 13.69
C ILE A 82 -22.23 12.83 12.18
N ASP A 83 -23.24 13.17 11.38
CA ASP A 83 -23.13 13.18 9.93
C ASP A 83 -22.14 14.24 9.44
N VAL A 84 -22.15 15.44 10.03
CA VAL A 84 -21.21 16.51 9.69
C VAL A 84 -19.77 16.11 10.06
N VAL A 85 -19.55 15.54 11.25
CA VAL A 85 -18.24 15.04 11.67
C VAL A 85 -17.77 13.93 10.72
N THR A 86 -18.65 12.98 10.39
CA THR A 86 -18.36 11.87 9.48
C THR A 86 -18.01 12.38 8.09
N ALA A 87 -18.76 13.37 7.57
CA ALA A 87 -18.47 14.02 6.30
C ALA A 87 -17.07 14.69 6.32
N GLY A 88 -16.76 15.42 7.38
CA GLY A 88 -15.46 16.05 7.58
C GLY A 88 -14.31 15.05 7.62
N VAL A 89 -14.44 13.98 8.40
CA VAL A 89 -13.43 12.91 8.50
C VAL A 89 -13.28 12.17 7.17
N GLY A 90 -14.39 11.84 6.51
CA GLY A 90 -14.40 11.17 5.20
C GLY A 90 -13.68 12.00 4.13
N LEU A 91 -13.98 13.30 4.04
CA LEU A 91 -13.29 14.22 3.13
C LEU A 91 -11.80 14.36 3.48
N ARG A 92 -11.48 14.51 4.77
CA ARG A 92 -10.09 14.61 5.24
C ARG A 92 -9.32 13.36 4.83
N TYR A 93 -9.83 12.17 5.14
CA TYR A 93 -9.21 10.91 4.76
C TYR A 93 -9.08 10.76 3.24
N TRP A 94 -10.13 11.04 2.47
CA TRP A 94 -10.09 10.98 1.01
C TRP A 94 -9.03 11.93 0.43
N MET A 95 -8.89 13.13 0.99
CA MET A 95 -7.86 14.10 0.62
C MET A 95 -6.46 13.58 0.95
N LEU A 96 -6.22 13.09 2.18
CA LEU A 96 -4.94 12.47 2.56
C LEU A 96 -4.59 11.32 1.62
N ARG A 97 -5.53 10.40 1.39
CA ARG A 97 -5.36 9.24 0.52
C ARG A 97 -5.05 9.65 -0.92
N SER A 98 -5.64 10.74 -1.40
CA SER A 98 -5.40 11.27 -2.76
C SER A 98 -4.02 11.92 -2.91
N ARG A 99 -3.56 12.68 -1.91
CA ARG A 99 -2.31 13.45 -1.95
C ARG A 99 -1.08 12.61 -1.57
N PHE A 100 -1.24 11.72 -0.59
CA PHE A 100 -0.19 10.83 -0.10
C PHE A 100 -0.33 9.40 -0.64
N GLY A 101 -1.12 9.19 -1.70
CA GLY A 101 -1.30 7.89 -2.33
C GLY A 101 0.01 7.28 -2.86
N SER A 102 1.03 8.11 -3.13
CA SER A 102 2.39 7.65 -3.45
C SER A 102 3.16 7.11 -2.24
N LEU A 103 2.94 7.67 -1.04
CA LEU A 103 3.51 7.17 0.22
C LEU A 103 2.77 5.93 0.72
N ILE A 104 1.44 5.87 0.54
CA ILE A 104 0.59 4.70 0.88
C ILE A 104 0.60 3.65 -0.24
N ARG A 105 1.29 3.85 -1.37
CA ARG A 105 1.74 2.71 -2.20
C ARG A 105 2.71 1.80 -1.42
N GLY A 106 3.29 2.33 -0.33
CA GLY A 106 3.84 1.57 0.78
C GLY A 106 2.80 0.87 1.67
N ALA A 107 1.58 0.63 1.19
CA ALA A 107 0.73 -0.47 1.67
C ALA A 107 1.28 -1.84 1.23
N SER A 108 2.45 -1.84 0.57
CA SER A 108 3.44 -2.88 0.77
C SER A 108 3.78 -3.06 2.24
N LEU A 109 3.56 -2.16 3.21
CA LEU A 109 4.05 -2.29 4.60
C LEU A 109 3.91 -3.69 5.23
N PHE A 110 2.88 -4.47 4.91
CA PHE A 110 2.77 -5.87 5.34
C PHE A 110 3.52 -6.86 4.43
N GLU A 111 3.46 -6.69 3.11
CA GLU A 111 4.23 -7.45 2.12
C GLU A 111 5.74 -7.16 2.23
N ASP A 112 6.15 -5.89 2.31
CA ASP A 112 7.48 -5.36 2.63
C ASP A 112 8.00 -5.92 3.95
N VAL A 113 7.17 -6.06 4.99
CA VAL A 113 7.65 -6.68 6.25
C VAL A 113 7.85 -8.18 6.09
N ALA A 114 6.95 -8.91 5.43
CA ALA A 114 7.11 -10.34 5.18
C ALA A 114 8.29 -10.64 4.23
N VAL A 115 8.43 -9.84 3.16
CA VAL A 115 9.55 -9.89 2.20
C VAL A 115 10.85 -9.51 2.89
N ARG A 116 10.91 -8.40 3.66
CA ARG A 116 12.11 -8.05 4.45
C ARG A 116 12.45 -9.10 5.49
N ARG A 117 11.44 -9.77 6.07
CA ARG A 117 11.66 -10.86 7.02
C ARG A 117 12.25 -12.09 6.33
N GLN A 118 11.72 -12.46 5.16
CA GLN A 118 12.29 -13.51 4.32
C GLN A 118 13.73 -13.16 3.90
N GLU A 119 13.97 -11.92 3.44
CA GLU A 119 15.30 -11.43 3.09
C GLU A 119 16.27 -11.44 4.28
N ALA A 120 15.81 -11.10 5.48
CA ALA A 120 16.63 -11.15 6.69
C ALA A 120 17.01 -12.59 7.06
N PHE A 121 16.10 -13.56 6.85
CA PHE A 121 16.39 -14.98 7.01
C PHE A 121 17.41 -15.48 5.97
N ASP A 122 17.25 -15.11 4.69
CA ASP A 122 18.18 -15.51 3.63
C ASP A 122 19.60 -14.97 3.87
N ILE A 123 19.73 -13.75 4.43
CA ILE A 123 21.01 -13.16 4.84
C ILE A 123 21.62 -13.95 6.02
N GLN A 124 20.80 -14.31 7.00
CA GLN A 124 21.26 -15.02 8.20
C GLN A 124 21.77 -16.43 7.86
N ASP A 125 21.02 -17.20 7.08
CA ASP A 125 21.38 -18.59 6.76
C ASP A 125 22.58 -18.67 5.80
N GLY A 126 22.71 -17.72 4.86
CA GLY A 126 23.78 -17.74 3.87
C GLY A 126 25.09 -17.12 4.36
N VAL A 127 25.04 -15.92 4.95
CA VAL A 127 26.25 -15.14 5.25
C VAL A 127 26.73 -15.36 6.67
N VAL A 128 25.82 -15.34 7.66
CA VAL A 128 26.21 -15.46 9.08
C VAL A 128 26.68 -16.88 9.39
N GLN A 129 26.01 -17.88 8.85
CA GLN A 129 26.42 -19.27 9.04
C GLN A 129 27.81 -19.56 8.46
N GLN A 130 28.12 -19.04 7.27
CA GLN A 130 29.45 -19.20 6.67
C GLN A 130 30.54 -18.44 7.45
N LEU A 131 30.22 -17.28 8.02
CA LEU A 131 31.13 -16.58 8.92
C LEU A 131 31.41 -17.39 10.20
N ALA A 132 30.38 -18.02 10.77
CA ALA A 132 30.53 -18.88 11.94
C ALA A 132 31.37 -20.13 11.64
N THR A 133 31.13 -20.77 10.49
CA THR A 133 31.94 -21.89 10.00
C THR A 133 33.39 -21.48 9.75
N ALA A 134 33.62 -20.32 9.15
CA ALA A 134 34.97 -19.81 8.92
C ALA A 134 35.71 -19.55 10.24
N LYS A 135 35.06 -18.90 11.21
CA LYS A 135 35.61 -18.65 12.55
C LYS A 135 35.98 -19.96 13.25
N MET A 136 35.09 -20.93 13.25
CA MET A 136 35.34 -22.24 13.87
C MET A 136 36.53 -22.96 13.21
N ALA A 137 36.62 -22.93 11.88
CA ALA A 137 37.74 -23.51 11.15
C ALA A 137 39.07 -22.85 11.51
N PHE A 138 39.10 -21.51 11.64
CA PHE A 138 40.30 -20.80 12.11
C PHE A 138 40.65 -21.13 13.56
N GLU A 139 39.67 -21.25 14.46
CA GLU A 139 39.90 -21.66 15.85
C GLU A 139 40.48 -23.08 15.96
N LEU A 140 40.12 -23.96 15.03
CA LEU A 140 40.66 -25.32 14.92
C LEU A 140 42.00 -25.39 14.18
N GLY A 141 42.52 -24.27 13.68
CA GLY A 141 43.76 -24.21 12.90
C GLY A 141 43.64 -24.67 11.44
N ASP A 142 42.43 -25.01 10.97
CA ASP A 142 42.18 -25.36 9.57
C ASP A 142 41.97 -24.10 8.73
N GLN A 143 43.09 -23.47 8.39
CA GLN A 143 43.11 -22.23 7.62
C GLN A 143 42.50 -22.39 6.22
N ALA A 144 42.65 -23.58 5.61
CA ALA A 144 42.12 -23.86 4.29
C ALA A 144 40.58 -23.95 4.31
N ALA A 145 39.99 -24.61 5.31
CA ALA A 145 38.55 -24.64 5.47
C ALA A 145 37.97 -23.26 5.82
N GLY A 146 38.67 -22.47 6.65
CA GLY A 146 38.26 -21.12 7.01
C GLY A 146 38.18 -20.19 5.80
N LEU A 147 39.19 -20.22 4.93
CA LEU A 147 39.21 -19.43 3.69
C LEU A 147 38.11 -19.84 2.70
N ARG A 148 37.85 -21.14 2.55
CA ARG A 148 36.77 -21.65 1.68
C ARG A 148 35.40 -21.19 2.16
N ALA A 149 35.11 -21.27 3.46
CA ALA A 149 33.84 -20.80 4.02
C ALA A 149 33.66 -19.28 3.82
N LEU A 150 34.75 -18.51 3.94
CA LEU A 150 34.76 -17.08 3.65
C LEU A 150 34.44 -16.76 2.18
N GLU A 151 35.02 -17.49 1.22
CA GLU A 151 34.71 -17.33 -0.21
C GLU A 151 33.24 -17.61 -0.49
N VAL A 152 32.68 -18.68 0.07
CA VAL A 152 31.27 -19.03 -0.09
C VAL A 152 30.35 -17.94 0.48
N GLY A 153 30.68 -17.41 1.67
CA GLY A 153 29.95 -16.29 2.28
C GLY A 153 30.04 -14.99 1.48
N LEU A 154 31.22 -14.68 0.92
CA LEU A 154 31.44 -13.50 0.08
C LEU A 154 30.67 -13.60 -1.24
N ASP A 155 30.62 -14.77 -1.86
CA ASP A 155 29.86 -14.97 -3.09
C ASP A 155 28.35 -14.90 -2.85
N ALA A 156 27.86 -15.39 -1.70
CA ALA A 156 26.48 -15.19 -1.28
C ALA A 156 26.15 -13.70 -1.10
N SER A 157 27.05 -12.94 -0.45
CA SER A 157 26.91 -11.49 -0.28
C SER A 157 26.90 -10.74 -1.63
N ARG A 158 27.78 -11.11 -2.57
CA ARG A 158 27.81 -10.50 -3.91
C ARG A 158 26.53 -10.73 -4.71
N ARG A 159 25.97 -11.94 -4.64
CA ARG A 159 24.68 -12.25 -5.29
C ARG A 159 23.56 -11.37 -4.74
N LEU A 160 23.47 -11.23 -3.41
CA LEU A 160 22.48 -10.36 -2.77
C LEU A 160 22.61 -8.88 -3.18
N VAL A 161 23.85 -8.38 -3.32
CA VAL A 161 24.09 -7.00 -3.78
C VAL A 161 23.71 -6.84 -5.26
N HIS A 162 24.05 -7.82 -6.09
CA HIS A 162 23.71 -7.81 -7.51
C HIS A 162 22.19 -7.79 -7.71
N ASP A 163 21.46 -8.66 -7.00
CA ASP A 163 19.99 -8.74 -7.08
C ASP A 163 19.31 -7.44 -6.61
N ARG A 164 19.87 -6.77 -5.59
CA ARG A 164 19.37 -5.44 -5.18
C ARG A 164 19.65 -4.36 -6.21
N SER A 165 20.80 -4.39 -6.87
CA SER A 165 21.15 -3.41 -7.90
C SER A 165 20.36 -3.58 -9.22
N SER A 166 19.98 -4.82 -9.54
CA SER A 166 19.14 -5.14 -10.70
C SER A 166 17.67 -4.80 -10.43
N ALA A 167 17.15 -5.06 -9.22
CA ALA A 167 15.80 -4.68 -8.81
C ALA A 167 15.61 -3.15 -8.73
N ALA A 168 16.66 -2.39 -8.40
CA ALA A 168 16.62 -0.93 -8.37
C ALA A 168 16.72 -0.26 -9.76
N SER A 169 16.98 -1.02 -10.82
CA SER A 169 17.02 -0.50 -12.19
C SER A 169 15.63 -0.52 -12.81
N PRO A 170 15.01 0.63 -13.13
CA PRO A 170 13.81 0.64 -13.95
C PRO A 170 14.14 -0.01 -15.29
N ALA A 171 13.29 -0.93 -15.75
CA ALA A 171 13.35 -1.41 -17.13
C ALA A 171 13.51 -0.20 -18.07
N PRO A 172 14.46 -0.22 -19.03
CA PRO A 172 14.64 0.91 -19.92
C PRO A 172 13.34 1.12 -20.69
N ARG A 173 12.68 2.26 -20.44
CA ARG A 173 11.68 2.75 -21.38
C ARG A 173 12.37 2.89 -22.72
N ALA A 174 11.84 2.21 -23.74
CA ALA A 174 12.32 2.35 -25.11
C ALA A 174 12.43 3.84 -25.45
N GLY A 175 13.67 4.34 -25.59
CA GLY A 175 13.95 5.71 -26.02
C GLY A 175 14.83 6.59 -25.12
N THR A 176 15.15 6.22 -23.87
CA THR A 176 16.04 7.05 -23.03
C THR A 176 17.44 6.46 -22.94
N ALA A 177 18.35 6.94 -23.79
CA ALA A 177 19.78 6.63 -23.68
C ALA A 177 20.34 7.10 -22.34
N ARG A 178 21.18 6.29 -21.70
CA ARG A 178 21.78 6.62 -20.40
C ARG A 178 22.94 7.60 -20.58
N PRO A 179 23.18 8.53 -19.63
CA PRO A 179 24.37 9.38 -19.64
C PRO A 179 25.63 8.51 -19.64
N GLY A 180 26.36 8.50 -20.77
CA GLY A 180 27.57 7.67 -20.97
C GLY A 180 27.55 6.77 -22.20
N GLU A 181 26.38 6.45 -22.78
CA GLU A 181 26.29 5.57 -23.96
C GLU A 181 26.76 6.26 -25.27
N LEU A 182 26.71 7.60 -25.32
CA LEU A 182 27.15 8.37 -26.49
C LEU A 182 28.67 8.37 -26.69
N ARG A 183 29.46 8.10 -25.62
CA ARG A 183 30.93 8.11 -25.71
C ARG A 183 31.48 6.83 -26.33
N ARG A 184 30.73 5.71 -26.29
CA ARG A 184 31.20 4.41 -26.77
C ARG A 184 30.98 4.19 -28.28
N LYS A 185 30.02 4.90 -28.90
CA LYS A 185 29.71 4.74 -30.33
C LYS A 185 30.64 5.52 -31.28
N VAL A 186 31.46 6.44 -30.77
CA VAL A 186 32.34 7.28 -31.61
C VAL A 186 33.75 6.69 -31.75
N ALA A 187 34.14 5.71 -30.93
CA ALA A 187 35.48 5.11 -30.99
C ALA A 187 35.61 3.90 -31.94
N SER A 188 34.55 3.58 -32.70
CA SER A 188 34.55 2.48 -33.67
C SER A 188 33.99 2.94 -35.01
N ARG A 189 34.74 3.79 -35.72
CA ARG A 189 34.83 3.88 -37.18
C ARG A 189 35.82 4.97 -37.56
#